data_AF-A0A1J5PX59-F1
#
_entry.id   AF-A0A1J5PX59-F1
#
_cell.length_a   1.000
_cell.length_b   1.000
_cell.length_c   1.000
_cell.angle_alpha   90.00
_cell.angle_beta   90.00
_cell.angle_gamma   90.00
#
_symmetry.space_group_name_H-M   'P 1'
#
loop_
_entity.id
_entity.type
_entity.pdbx_description
1 polymer ?
#
loop_
_entity_poly.entity_id
_entity_poly.type
_entity_poly.pdbx_seq_one_letter_code
_entity_poly.pdbx_strand_id
1 'polypeptide(L)' 'MTSVDGMTADYYPFTHDFLGETATRIINEVQGINRVTYDITSKPPGTIEWE' A
#
# COMPACT_ATOMS: atom_id res chain seq x y z
N MET A 1 -0.35 -5.31 -4.39
CA MET A 1 0.70 -6.17 -4.95
C MET A 1 0.10 -6.99 -6.08
N THR A 2 0.82 -7.14 -7.17
CA THR A 2 0.52 -8.15 -8.20
C THR A 2 1.67 -9.14 -8.20
N SER A 3 1.38 -10.43 -8.01
CA SER A 3 2.40 -11.49 -7.98
C SER A 3 1.94 -12.64 -8.86
N VAL A 4 2.85 -13.16 -9.68
CA VAL A 4 2.58 -14.28 -10.59
C VAL A 4 2.97 -15.61 -9.94
N ASP A 5 3.97 -15.61 -9.03
CA ASP A 5 4.59 -16.83 -8.50
C ASP A 5 5.13 -16.71 -7.06
N GLY A 6 4.83 -15.62 -6.34
CA GLY A 6 5.31 -15.38 -4.97
C GLY A 6 6.81 -15.07 -4.83
N MET A 7 7.59 -15.17 -5.93
CA MET A 7 9.02 -14.90 -5.94
C MET A 7 9.30 -13.42 -6.28
N THR A 8 8.50 -12.84 -7.16
CA THR A 8 8.51 -11.40 -7.46
C THR A 8 7.15 -10.77 -7.22
N ALA A 9 7.16 -9.53 -6.74
CA ALA A 9 5.95 -8.74 -6.57
C ALA A 9 6.26 -7.27 -6.80
N ASP A 10 5.42 -6.63 -7.61
CA ASP A 10 5.40 -5.18 -7.75
C ASP A 10 4.21 -4.59 -7.00
N TYR A 11 4.40 -3.34 -6.57
CA TYR A 11 3.28 -2.54 -6.11
C TYR A 11 2.25 -2.38 -7.23
N TYR A 12 0.99 -2.19 -6.84
CA TYR A 12 -0.07 -1.99 -7.82
C TYR A 12 -0.26 -0.48 -8.05
N PRO A 13 -0.18 0.03 -9.28
CA PRO A 13 -0.23 1.47 -9.53
C PRO A 13 -1.67 1.99 -9.45
N PHE A 14 -2.22 2.09 -8.24
CA PHE A 14 -3.49 2.76 -8.00
C PHE A 14 -3.41 4.23 -8.45
N THR A 15 -4.55 4.78 -8.91
CA THR A 15 -4.63 6.20 -9.22
C THR A 15 -4.44 7.04 -7.96
N HIS A 16 -3.87 8.24 -8.11
CA HIS A 16 -3.72 9.16 -6.98
C HIS A 16 -5.06 9.54 -6.35
N ASP A 17 -6.13 9.65 -7.15
CA ASP A 17 -7.47 9.93 -6.65
C ASP A 17 -7.98 8.82 -5.72
N PHE A 18 -7.79 7.56 -6.09
CA PHE A 18 -8.16 6.41 -5.25
C PHE A 18 -7.37 6.40 -3.94
N LEU A 19 -6.05 6.64 -4.00
CA LEU A 19 -5.20 6.70 -2.83
C LEU A 19 -5.61 7.84 -1.88
N GLY A 20 -5.96 9.01 -2.43
CA GLY A 20 -6.41 10.17 -1.67
C GLY A 20 -7.76 9.94 -0.97
N GLU A 21 -8.74 9.39 -1.69
CA GLU A 21 -10.04 9.03 -1.11
C GLU A 21 -9.87 8.01 0.03
N THR A 22 -9.11 6.94 -0.22
CA THR A 22 -8.88 5.87 0.76
C THR A 22 -8.18 6.38 2.01
N ALA A 23 -7.12 7.18 1.86
CA ALA A 23 -6.40 7.76 2.99
C ALA A 23 -7.29 8.71 3.82
N THR A 24 -8.10 9.53 3.15
CA THR A 24 -9.05 10.44 3.81
C THR A 24 -10.08 9.69 4.62
N ARG A 25 -10.63 8.60 4.09
CA ARG A 25 -11.58 7.74 4.80
C ARG A 25 -10.96 7.10 6.03
N ILE A 26 -9.77 6.50 5.90
CA ILE A 26 -9.08 5.86 7.04
C ILE A 26 -8.84 6.85 8.18
N ILE A 27 -8.33 8.05 7.88
CA ILE A 27 -8.03 9.07 8.90
C ILE A 27 -9.31 9.54 9.62
N ASN A 28 -10.43 9.67 8.90
CA ASN A 28 -11.67 10.17 9.48
C ASN A 28 -12.50 9.10 10.19
N GLU A 29 -12.44 7.85 9.72
CA GLU A 29 -13.27 6.75 10.23
C GLU A 29 -12.56 5.96 11.35
N VAL A 30 -11.22 6.00 11.45
CA VAL A 30 -10.45 5.22 12.43
C VAL A 30 -9.77 6.13 13.47
N GLN A 31 -10.35 6.19 14.67
CA GLN A 31 -9.81 6.98 15.77
C GLN A 31 -8.37 6.58 16.12
N GLY A 32 -7.49 7.58 16.25
CA GLY A 32 -6.09 7.39 16.64
C GLY A 32 -5.13 7.20 15.46
N ILE A 33 -5.62 7.08 14.23
CA ILE A 33 -4.78 7.06 13.03
C ILE A 33 -4.60 8.48 12.50
N ASN A 34 -3.35 8.88 12.30
CA ASN A 34 -2.97 10.22 11.80
C ASN A 34 -2.19 10.19 10.48
N ARG A 35 -1.84 9.00 10.00
CA ARG A 35 -1.00 8.81 8.81
C ARG A 35 -1.31 7.48 8.16
N VAL A 36 -1.39 7.52 6.83
CA VAL A 36 -1.55 6.37 5.96
C VAL A 36 -0.42 6.43 4.92
N THR A 37 0.24 5.29 4.67
CA THR A 37 1.30 5.18 3.67
C THR A 37 0.96 4.06 2.70
N TYR A 38 1.28 4.27 1.42
CA TYR A 38 1.24 3.23 0.39
C TYR A 38 2.66 2.78 0.09
N ASP A 39 2.94 1.49 0.30
CA ASP A 39 4.26 0.93 0.02
C ASP A 39 4.43 0.69 -1.49
N ILE A 40 5.49 1.26 -2.04
CA ILE A 40 5.85 1.20 -3.46
C ILE A 40 7.14 0.40 -3.70
N THR A 41 7.56 -0.39 -2.70
CA THR A 41 8.76 -1.22 -2.77
C THR A 41 8.46 -2.54 -3.47
N SER A 42 9.22 -2.86 -4.52
CA SER A 42 9.14 -4.18 -5.16
C SER A 42 9.86 -5.25 -4.35
N LYS A 43 9.40 -6.49 -4.47
CA LYS A 43 10.12 -7.70 -4.06
C LYS A 43 10.80 -8.31 -5.29
N PRO A 44 12.14 -8.43 -5.32
CA PRO A 44 13.16 -7.83 -4.44
C PRO A 44 13.41 -6.33 -4.73
N PRO A 45 14.01 -5.53 -3.80
CA PRO A 45 14.71 -5.93 -2.56
C PRO A 45 13.84 -6.04 -1.30
N GLY A 46 12.56 -5.62 -1.36
CA GLY A 46 11.66 -5.68 -0.22
C GLY A 46 11.07 -7.08 0.02
N THR A 47 10.43 -7.24 1.18
CA THR A 47 9.53 -8.35 1.50
C THR A 47 8.07 -7.93 1.29
N ILE A 48 7.14 -8.89 1.25
CA ILE A 48 5.71 -8.59 1.14
C ILE A 48 5.17 -8.03 2.46
N GLU A 49 5.57 -8.65 3.57
CA GLU A 49 5.23 -8.22 4.92
C GLU A 49 6.25 -7.20 5.45
N TRP A 50 5.85 -6.45 6.48
CA TRP A 50 6.66 -5.42 7.14
C TRP A 50 7.52 -5.94 8.31
N GLU A 51 7.65 -7.26 8.48
CA GLU A 51 8.44 -7.94 9.53
C GLU A 51 9.34 -9.04 8.97
#